data_AF-A0A2N2GN81-F1
#
_entry.id   AF-A0A2N2GN81-F1
#
_cell.length_a   1.000
_cell.length_b   1.000
_cell.length_c   1.000
_cell.angle_alpha   90.00
_cell.angle_beta   90.00
_cell.angle_gamma   90.00
#
_symmetry.space_group_name_H-M   'P 1'
#
loop_
_entity.id
_entity.type
_entity.pdbx_description
1 polymer ?
#
loop_
_entity_poly.entity_id
_entity_poly.type
_entity_poly.pdbx_seq_one_letter_code
_entity_poly.pdbx_strand_id
1 'polypeptide(L)'
;MEITKTNILNLVKTAFGFEWTPEISQEAINILNKCDSTTEQVYLLGAAYFIEAMRDKYKGELCGQPLQISWHIVTYNQIDYEAVFFQEPWGGWARGYGAGPSGCAFVPQLKFPHINYHHDFGLFYSADNAGGEWGFQCAIEIDPEETHKDRRDKDEYRDNIVDYEVIRVDDKIHSCTTWFGLIMDRDDAMIEEHLNSIQDDDDIQNF
;
A
#
# COMPACT_ATOMS: atom_id res chain seq x y z
N MET A 1 1.26 10.46 17.87
CA MET A 1 0.91 11.90 17.73
C MET A 1 -0.30 11.98 16.83
N GLU A 2 -1.29 12.82 17.12
CA GLU A 2 -2.45 12.98 16.24
C GLU A 2 -2.09 13.87 15.03
N ILE A 3 -2.35 13.35 13.82
CA ILE A 3 -2.18 14.09 12.56
C ILE A 3 -3.42 14.93 12.31
N THR A 4 -3.21 16.15 11.83
CA THR A 4 -4.25 17.08 11.40
C THR A 4 -3.85 17.69 10.05
N LYS A 5 -4.81 18.32 9.36
CA LYS A 5 -4.51 19.09 8.13
C LYS A 5 -3.44 20.16 8.32
N THR A 6 -3.28 20.68 9.53
CA THR A 6 -2.34 21.77 9.82
C THR A 6 -0.94 21.28 10.16
N ASN A 7 -0.77 20.04 10.63
CA ASN A 7 0.53 19.51 11.04
C ASN A 7 1.09 18.45 10.08
N ILE A 8 0.29 17.90 9.16
CA ILE A 8 0.71 16.82 8.27
C ILE A 8 1.93 17.19 7.42
N LEU A 9 1.99 18.44 6.92
CA LEU A 9 3.14 18.92 6.16
C LEU A 9 4.43 18.91 7.00
N ASN A 10 4.35 19.31 8.27
CA ASN A 10 5.51 19.30 9.17
C ASN A 10 5.95 17.88 9.51
N LEU A 11 4.98 16.97 9.68
CA LEU A 11 5.27 15.55 9.87
C LEU A 11 6.00 14.98 8.66
N VAL A 12 5.45 15.17 7.45
CA VAL A 12 6.05 14.73 6.18
C VAL A 12 7.46 15.30 6.03
N LYS A 13 7.63 16.62 6.20
CA LYS A 13 8.94 17.27 6.10
C LYS A 13 9.96 16.68 7.06
N THR A 14 9.56 16.41 8.30
CA THR A 14 10.43 15.83 9.32
C THR A 14 10.82 14.40 8.98
N ALA A 15 9.84 13.59 8.55
CA ALA A 15 10.05 12.17 8.30
C ALA A 15 10.76 11.90 6.97
N PHE A 16 10.39 12.61 5.90
CA PHE A 16 10.92 12.38 4.56
C PHE A 16 12.22 13.14 4.32
N GLY A 17 12.47 14.21 5.09
CA GLY A 17 13.62 15.10 4.91
C GLY A 17 13.45 16.14 3.79
N PHE A 18 12.27 16.21 3.17
CA PHE A 18 11.92 17.17 2.12
C PHE A 18 10.42 17.51 2.19
N GLU A 19 10.03 18.60 1.52
CA GLU A 19 8.63 19.02 1.46
C GLU A 19 7.86 18.26 0.39
N TRP A 20 6.80 17.57 0.81
CA TRP A 20 5.76 17.00 -0.04
C TRP A 20 4.41 17.31 0.59
N THR A 21 3.42 17.71 -0.22
CA THR A 21 2.09 18.09 0.27
C THR A 21 1.08 17.05 -0.20
N PRO A 22 0.63 16.13 0.67
CA PRO A 22 -0.39 15.16 0.29
C PRO A 22 -1.72 15.86 0.02
N GLU A 23 -2.36 15.54 -1.10
CA GLU A 23 -3.75 15.93 -1.36
C GLU A 23 -4.67 14.94 -0.63
N ILE A 24 -4.95 15.23 0.64
CA ILE A 24 -5.63 14.30 1.55
C ILE A 24 -6.90 14.89 2.17
N SER A 25 -7.97 14.10 2.17
CA SER A 25 -9.25 14.44 2.80
C SER A 25 -9.15 14.42 4.34
N GLN A 26 -10.06 15.11 5.03
CA GLN A 26 -10.06 15.11 6.50
C GLN A 26 -10.44 13.73 7.06
N GLU A 27 -11.34 13.03 6.36
CA GLU A 27 -11.79 11.69 6.69
C GLU A 27 -10.64 10.69 6.58
N ALA A 28 -9.82 10.78 5.52
CA ALA A 28 -8.60 9.97 5.39
C ALA A 28 -7.62 10.21 6.55
N ILE A 29 -7.43 11.47 6.98
CA ILE A 29 -6.61 11.78 8.16
C ILE A 29 -7.16 11.11 9.42
N ASN A 30 -8.49 11.08 9.58
CA ASN A 30 -9.11 10.42 10.73
C ASN A 30 -8.83 8.90 10.72
N ILE A 31 -8.73 8.27 9.54
CA ILE A 31 -8.33 6.87 9.41
C ILE A 31 -6.85 6.67 9.66
N LEU A 32 -5.97 7.56 9.16
CA LEU A 32 -4.54 7.52 9.48
C LEU A 32 -4.30 7.56 11.00
N ASN A 33 -5.08 8.35 11.72
CA ASN A 33 -5.00 8.43 13.18
C ASN A 33 -5.40 7.14 13.93
N LYS A 34 -5.87 6.11 13.21
CA LYS A 34 -6.12 4.76 13.78
C LYS A 34 -4.92 3.83 13.73
N CYS A 35 -3.85 4.19 13.01
CA CYS A 35 -2.59 3.45 13.10
C CYS A 35 -2.08 3.48 14.54
N ASP A 36 -1.37 2.44 14.98
CA ASP A 36 -0.89 2.33 16.37
C ASP A 36 0.25 3.34 16.63
N SER A 37 1.03 3.64 15.60
CA SER A 37 2.18 4.54 15.69
C SER A 37 2.20 5.65 14.63
N THR A 38 2.94 6.72 14.93
CA THR A 38 3.25 7.75 13.93
C THR A 38 4.21 7.22 12.85
N THR A 39 4.99 6.18 13.14
CA THR A 39 5.81 5.49 12.14
C THR A 39 4.92 4.89 11.07
N GLU A 40 3.92 4.09 11.43
CA GLU A 40 2.96 3.53 10.48
C GLU A 40 2.29 4.61 9.62
N GLN A 41 1.82 5.70 10.24
CA GLN A 41 1.22 6.82 9.52
C GLN A 41 2.15 7.38 8.43
N VAL A 42 3.42 7.53 8.75
CA VAL A 42 4.45 8.03 7.85
C VAL A 42 4.75 7.03 6.73
N TYR A 43 4.80 5.72 7.02
CA TYR A 43 4.99 4.68 6.00
C TYR A 43 3.83 4.64 5.01
N LEU A 44 2.58 4.76 5.49
CA LEU A 44 1.40 4.81 4.62
C LEU A 44 1.41 6.07 3.73
N LEU A 45 1.71 7.24 4.29
CA LEU A 45 1.90 8.46 3.49
C LEU A 45 3.05 8.32 2.48
N GLY A 46 4.10 7.60 2.85
CA GLY A 46 5.23 7.33 1.99
C GLY A 46 4.92 6.40 0.83
N ALA A 47 3.96 5.47 0.98
CA ALA A 47 3.44 4.68 -0.14
C ALA A 47 2.73 5.56 -1.18
N ALA A 48 1.89 6.50 -0.73
CA ALA A 48 1.25 7.46 -1.63
C ALA A 48 2.28 8.32 -2.38
N TYR A 49 3.27 8.85 -1.65
CA TYR A 49 4.38 9.59 -2.26
C TYR A 49 5.13 8.74 -3.29
N PHE A 50 5.44 7.48 -2.98
CA PHE A 50 6.20 6.61 -3.87
C PHE A 50 5.46 6.38 -5.20
N ILE A 51 4.15 6.11 -5.15
CA ILE A 51 3.31 5.96 -6.34
C ILE A 51 3.35 7.22 -7.21
N GLU A 52 3.14 8.38 -6.59
CA GLU A 52 3.21 9.69 -7.27
C GLU A 52 4.59 9.94 -7.90
N ALA A 53 5.66 9.67 -7.15
CA ALA A 53 7.04 9.85 -7.62
C ALA A 53 7.39 8.91 -8.79
N MET A 54 6.93 7.66 -8.74
CA MET A 54 7.15 6.69 -9.83
C MET A 54 6.37 7.07 -11.07
N ARG A 55 5.09 7.43 -10.93
CA ARG A 55 4.27 7.94 -12.04
C ARG A 55 4.93 9.14 -12.71
N ASP A 56 5.40 10.10 -11.92
CA ASP A 56 6.01 11.32 -12.45
C ASP A 56 7.38 11.04 -13.11
N LYS A 57 8.20 10.17 -12.50
CA LYS A 57 9.49 9.73 -13.06
C LYS A 57 9.34 9.12 -14.46
N TYR A 58 8.31 8.31 -14.66
CA TYR A 58 8.08 7.62 -15.93
C TYR A 58 7.10 8.35 -16.87
N LYS A 59 6.58 9.51 -16.47
CA LYS A 59 5.55 10.26 -17.21
C LYS A 59 4.31 9.42 -17.50
N GLY A 60 3.88 8.64 -16.50
CA GLY A 60 2.65 7.86 -16.56
C GLY A 60 1.41 8.76 -16.65
N GLU A 61 0.25 8.14 -16.80
CA GLU A 61 -1.03 8.85 -16.77
C GLU A 61 -1.18 9.66 -15.46
N LEU A 62 -1.77 10.85 -15.53
CA LEU A 62 -1.89 11.81 -14.41
C LEU A 62 -0.55 12.36 -13.87
N CYS A 63 0.57 12.19 -14.59
CA CYS A 63 1.86 12.78 -14.24
C CYS A 63 1.74 14.28 -13.87
N GLY A 64 2.34 14.65 -12.74
CA GLY A 64 2.36 16.01 -12.21
C GLY A 64 1.08 16.45 -11.49
N GLN A 65 0.09 15.56 -11.33
CA GLN A 65 -1.11 15.82 -10.54
C GLN A 65 -1.00 15.13 -9.17
N PRO A 66 -1.33 15.77 -8.04
CA PRO A 66 -1.20 15.10 -6.75
C PRO A 66 -2.08 13.85 -6.67
N LEU A 67 -1.55 12.76 -6.08
CA LEU A 67 -2.35 11.57 -5.80
C LEU A 67 -3.41 11.91 -4.75
N GLN A 68 -4.68 11.69 -5.10
CA GLN A 68 -5.79 11.97 -4.18
C GLN A 68 -5.89 10.87 -3.13
N ILE A 69 -5.86 11.28 -1.86
CA ILE A 69 -5.98 10.39 -0.70
C ILE A 69 -7.30 10.70 0.00
N SER A 70 -8.18 9.71 0.07
CA SER A 70 -9.54 9.87 0.59
C SER A 70 -9.91 8.72 1.53
N TRP A 71 -11.01 8.88 2.26
CA TRP A 71 -11.62 7.78 3.01
C TRP A 71 -12.46 6.91 2.09
N HIS A 72 -12.46 5.61 2.34
CA HIS A 72 -13.37 4.68 1.68
C HIS A 72 -13.72 3.49 2.57
N ILE A 73 -14.77 2.75 2.20
CA ILE A 73 -15.12 1.48 2.81
C ILE A 73 -14.69 0.36 1.86
N VAL A 74 -13.81 -0.50 2.35
CA VAL A 74 -13.45 -1.75 1.69
C VAL A 74 -14.36 -2.84 2.24
N THR A 75 -15.25 -3.37 1.41
CA THR A 75 -16.04 -4.56 1.76
C THR A 75 -15.32 -5.80 1.27
N TYR A 76 -14.86 -6.65 2.19
CA TYR A 76 -14.18 -7.91 1.89
C TYR A 76 -14.69 -9.03 2.79
N ASN A 77 -15.05 -10.18 2.19
CA ASN A 77 -15.69 -11.30 2.90
C ASN A 77 -16.89 -10.88 3.77
N GLN A 78 -17.73 -9.99 3.24
CA GLN A 78 -18.93 -9.43 3.91
C GLN A 78 -18.65 -8.60 5.16
N ILE A 79 -17.42 -8.09 5.29
CA ILE A 79 -17.01 -7.22 6.40
C ILE A 79 -16.55 -5.90 5.81
N ASP A 80 -17.01 -4.82 6.40
CA ASP A 80 -16.65 -3.46 6.02
C ASP A 80 -15.46 -2.99 6.86
N TYR A 81 -14.42 -2.54 6.17
CA TYR A 81 -13.23 -1.95 6.75
C TYR A 81 -13.10 -0.51 6.30
N GLU A 82 -12.81 0.40 7.24
CA GLU A 82 -12.51 1.78 6.89
C GLU A 82 -11.05 1.88 6.43
N ALA A 83 -10.84 2.46 5.25
CA ALA A 83 -9.55 2.47 4.59
C ALA A 83 -9.14 3.88 4.18
N VAL A 84 -7.82 4.06 4.06
CA VAL A 84 -7.23 5.15 3.30
C VAL A 84 -7.16 4.71 1.84
N PHE A 85 -7.82 5.46 0.97
CA PHE A 85 -7.98 5.14 -0.44
C PHE A 85 -7.17 6.09 -1.33
N PHE A 86 -6.31 5.51 -2.16
CA PHE A 86 -5.56 6.17 -3.21
C PHE A 86 -6.32 6.02 -4.52
N GLN A 87 -6.81 7.14 -5.03
CA GLN A 87 -7.57 7.18 -6.28
C GLN A 87 -6.61 7.16 -7.45
N GLU A 88 -6.93 6.33 -8.43
CA GLU A 88 -6.25 6.28 -9.73
C GLU A 88 -4.72 6.07 -9.65
N PRO A 89 -4.23 5.05 -8.90
CA PRO A 89 -2.81 4.91 -8.62
C PRO A 89 -2.02 4.23 -9.74
N TRP A 90 -2.70 3.63 -10.74
CA TRP A 90 -2.11 2.76 -11.76
C TRP A 90 -0.91 3.37 -12.49
N GLY A 91 -0.91 4.69 -12.67
CA GLY A 91 0.16 5.42 -13.35
C GLY A 91 1.55 5.24 -12.69
N GLY A 92 1.63 4.75 -11.45
CA GLY A 92 2.89 4.38 -10.81
C GLY A 92 3.48 3.04 -11.27
N TRP A 93 2.63 2.07 -11.62
CA TRP A 93 3.01 0.67 -11.89
C TRP A 93 3.58 0.48 -13.30
N ALA A 94 4.28 -0.64 -13.48
CA ALA A 94 4.86 -1.07 -14.74
C ALA A 94 5.64 0.06 -15.41
N ARG A 95 6.47 0.77 -14.64
CA ARG A 95 7.24 1.94 -15.11
C ARG A 95 6.38 2.96 -15.86
N GLY A 96 5.17 3.25 -15.36
CA GLY A 96 4.26 4.22 -15.93
C GLY A 96 3.33 3.70 -17.03
N TYR A 97 3.39 2.42 -17.38
CA TYR A 97 2.47 1.83 -18.38
C TYR A 97 1.04 1.65 -17.89
N GLY A 98 0.76 1.87 -16.60
CA GLY A 98 -0.60 1.89 -16.10
C GLY A 98 -1.23 0.51 -15.90
N ALA A 99 -0.42 -0.55 -15.79
CA ALA A 99 -0.90 -1.90 -15.55
C ALA A 99 -1.23 -2.20 -14.07
N GLY A 100 -1.18 -1.17 -13.21
CA GLY A 100 -1.50 -1.27 -11.80
C GLY A 100 -3.00 -1.27 -11.51
N PRO A 101 -3.38 -1.28 -10.23
CA PRO A 101 -4.78 -1.28 -9.83
C PRO A 101 -5.46 0.06 -10.13
N SER A 102 -6.75 0.01 -10.48
CA SER A 102 -7.61 1.19 -10.64
C SER A 102 -7.86 1.92 -9.33
N GLY A 103 -7.91 1.18 -8.22
CA GLY A 103 -8.01 1.69 -6.87
C GLY A 103 -7.12 0.93 -5.90
N CYS A 104 -6.45 1.64 -5.00
CA CYS A 104 -5.58 1.05 -3.97
C CYS A 104 -5.99 1.54 -2.59
N ALA A 105 -6.26 0.64 -1.66
CA ALA A 105 -6.72 0.98 -0.32
C ALA A 105 -5.91 0.29 0.77
N PHE A 106 -5.62 1.03 1.83
CA PHE A 106 -4.96 0.56 3.04
C PHE A 106 -5.93 0.58 4.21
N VAL A 107 -6.15 -0.59 4.81
CA VAL A 107 -6.89 -0.73 6.08
C VAL A 107 -5.86 -0.72 7.20
N PRO A 108 -5.77 0.34 8.03
CA PRO A 108 -4.88 0.34 9.18
C PRO A 108 -5.37 -0.64 10.24
N GLN A 109 -4.44 -1.27 10.95
CA GLN A 109 -4.73 -2.19 12.05
C GLN A 109 -5.67 -3.33 11.60
N LEU A 110 -5.40 -3.88 10.41
CA LEU A 110 -6.24 -4.91 9.80
C LEU A 110 -6.33 -6.13 10.71
N LYS A 111 -7.55 -6.55 11.02
CA LYS A 111 -7.82 -7.79 11.75
C LYS A 111 -8.96 -8.55 11.10
N PHE A 112 -8.67 -9.72 10.55
CA PHE A 112 -9.72 -10.65 10.12
C PHE A 112 -10.40 -11.32 11.34
N PRO A 113 -11.67 -11.72 11.27
CA PRO A 113 -12.37 -12.31 12.43
C PRO A 113 -11.78 -13.63 12.92
N HIS A 114 -11.13 -14.39 12.05
CA HIS A 114 -10.59 -15.71 12.35
C HIS A 114 -9.16 -15.66 12.89
N ILE A 115 -8.51 -14.50 12.87
CA ILE A 115 -7.16 -14.29 13.45
C ILE A 115 -7.28 -13.52 14.76
N ASN A 116 -6.40 -13.83 15.72
CA ASN A 116 -6.41 -13.19 17.05
C ASN A 116 -5.38 -12.07 17.20
N TYR A 117 -4.85 -11.56 16.10
CA TYR A 117 -3.93 -10.42 16.08
C TYR A 117 -4.29 -9.50 14.93
N HIS A 118 -3.74 -8.29 14.93
CA HIS A 118 -3.86 -7.35 13.84
C HIS A 118 -2.53 -7.28 13.09
N HIS A 119 -2.60 -6.92 11.81
CA HIS A 119 -1.48 -6.45 11.02
C HIS A 119 -1.45 -4.92 11.02
N ASP A 120 -0.30 -4.31 10.83
CA ASP A 120 -0.21 -2.86 10.71
C ASP A 120 -1.08 -2.32 9.57
N PHE A 121 -1.02 -2.97 8.40
CA PHE A 121 -1.93 -2.65 7.28
C PHE A 121 -2.45 -3.89 6.56
N GLY A 122 -3.66 -3.75 6.00
CA GLY A 122 -4.17 -4.58 4.92
C GLY A 122 -4.17 -3.83 3.61
N LEU A 123 -3.57 -4.40 2.56
CA LEU A 123 -3.57 -3.83 1.22
C LEU A 123 -4.66 -4.47 0.36
N PHE A 124 -5.48 -3.63 -0.27
CA PHE A 124 -6.57 -4.05 -1.14
C PHE A 124 -6.53 -3.30 -2.46
N TYR A 125 -6.82 -4.01 -3.55
CA TYR A 125 -6.94 -3.45 -4.89
C TYR A 125 -8.36 -3.57 -5.43
N SER A 126 -8.76 -2.60 -6.25
CA SER A 126 -9.98 -2.63 -7.03
C SER A 126 -9.68 -2.38 -8.50
N ALA A 127 -10.45 -3.00 -9.38
CA ALA A 127 -10.47 -2.73 -10.81
C ALA A 127 -11.40 -1.55 -11.19
N ASP A 128 -12.04 -0.91 -10.20
CA ASP A 128 -12.89 0.26 -10.39
C ASP A 128 -12.25 1.48 -9.70
N ASN A 129 -12.11 2.59 -10.45
CA ASN A 129 -11.54 3.84 -9.97
C ASN A 129 -12.35 4.47 -8.81
N ALA A 130 -13.65 4.14 -8.70
CA ALA A 130 -14.52 4.62 -7.63
C ALA A 130 -14.50 3.76 -6.36
N GLY A 131 -13.76 2.64 -6.38
CA GLY A 131 -13.85 1.61 -5.34
C GLY A 131 -15.07 0.71 -5.56
N GLY A 132 -14.81 -0.46 -6.13
CA GLY A 132 -15.81 -1.46 -6.46
C GLY A 132 -15.61 -2.74 -5.66
N GLU A 133 -15.52 -3.88 -6.35
CA GLU A 133 -15.08 -5.12 -5.72
C GLU A 133 -13.61 -5.00 -5.30
N TRP A 134 -13.34 -5.34 -4.05
CA TRP A 134 -12.02 -5.23 -3.45
C TRP A 134 -11.39 -6.63 -3.30
N GLY A 135 -10.22 -6.80 -3.89
CA GLY A 135 -9.38 -7.97 -3.70
C GLY A 135 -8.29 -7.69 -2.67
N PHE A 136 -8.24 -8.51 -1.61
CA PHE A 136 -7.13 -8.49 -0.67
C PHE A 136 -5.84 -8.95 -1.37
N GLN A 137 -4.75 -8.20 -1.19
CA GLN A 137 -3.46 -8.49 -1.81
C GLN A 137 -2.49 -9.09 -0.80
N CYS A 138 -2.25 -8.39 0.29
CA CYS A 138 -1.34 -8.83 1.34
C CYS A 138 -1.58 -8.05 2.63
N ALA A 139 -1.17 -8.64 3.74
CA ALA A 139 -0.93 -7.92 4.98
C ALA A 139 0.46 -7.29 4.96
N ILE A 140 0.64 -6.21 5.71
CA ILE A 140 1.91 -5.50 5.83
C ILE A 140 2.21 -5.30 7.31
N GLU A 141 3.46 -5.52 7.69
CA GLU A 141 4.01 -5.24 9.03
C GLU A 141 5.21 -4.31 8.89
N ILE A 142 5.24 -3.23 9.66
CA ILE A 142 6.39 -2.33 9.78
C ILE A 142 7.18 -2.77 11.00
N ASP A 143 8.38 -3.31 10.80
CA ASP A 143 9.21 -3.86 11.87
C ASP A 143 10.25 -2.82 12.35
N PRO A 144 10.04 -2.11 13.48
CA PRO A 144 11.06 -1.25 14.08
C PRO A 144 12.10 -2.03 14.89
N GLU A 145 13.38 -1.67 14.76
CA GLU A 145 14.52 -2.38 15.35
C GLU A 145 14.43 -2.64 16.87
N GLU A 146 14.04 -1.64 17.67
CA GLU A 146 14.48 -1.60 19.08
C GLU A 146 13.66 -2.47 20.04
N THR A 147 12.52 -3.02 19.63
CA THR A 147 11.64 -3.70 20.58
C THR A 147 11.69 -5.23 20.53
N HIS A 148 12.11 -5.90 19.45
CA HIS A 148 11.62 -7.26 19.19
C HIS A 148 12.59 -8.32 18.62
N LYS A 149 13.87 -8.35 19.03
CA LYS A 149 14.71 -9.55 18.74
C LYS A 149 14.12 -10.86 19.29
N ASP A 150 13.43 -10.82 20.43
CA ASP A 150 12.77 -12.00 21.04
C ASP A 150 11.31 -12.22 20.56
N ARG A 151 10.72 -11.31 19.77
CA ARG A 151 9.38 -11.49 19.19
C ARG A 151 9.39 -11.86 17.71
N ARG A 152 10.49 -11.61 16.98
CA ARG A 152 10.64 -11.96 15.56
C ARG A 152 10.28 -13.43 15.29
N ASP A 153 10.77 -14.38 16.08
CA ASP A 153 10.43 -15.81 15.92
C ASP A 153 8.92 -16.10 16.12
N LYS A 154 8.24 -15.34 16.99
CA LYS A 154 6.80 -15.48 17.24
C LYS A 154 5.96 -14.80 16.16
N ASP A 155 6.47 -13.72 15.59
CA ASP A 155 5.80 -12.97 14.54
C ASP A 155 6.00 -13.67 13.18
N GLU A 156 7.17 -14.21 12.87
CA GLU A 156 7.38 -15.11 11.72
C GLU A 156 6.54 -16.38 11.83
N TYR A 157 6.35 -16.92 13.03
CA TYR A 157 5.41 -18.04 13.24
C TYR A 157 3.95 -17.63 12.96
N ARG A 158 3.56 -16.39 13.27
CA ARG A 158 2.22 -15.86 12.95
C ARG A 158 2.00 -15.74 11.44
N ASP A 159 3.03 -15.36 10.70
CA ASP A 159 2.93 -15.25 9.24
C ASP A 159 2.76 -16.63 8.59
N ASN A 160 3.34 -17.68 9.17
CA ASN A 160 3.22 -19.06 8.66
C ASN A 160 1.90 -19.76 8.99
N ILE A 161 1.03 -19.16 9.84
CA ILE A 161 -0.27 -19.76 10.19
C ILE A 161 -1.44 -19.15 9.42
N VAL A 162 -1.20 -18.07 8.67
CA VAL A 162 -2.20 -17.47 7.77
C VAL A 162 -2.02 -17.98 6.35
N ASP A 163 -3.11 -17.99 5.57
CA ASP A 163 -3.14 -18.49 4.20
C ASP A 163 -2.92 -17.39 3.15
N TYR A 164 -2.50 -16.21 3.59
CA TYR A 164 -2.25 -15.03 2.76
C TYR A 164 -0.85 -14.47 2.97
N GLU A 165 -0.38 -13.70 1.99
CA GLU A 165 0.95 -13.10 2.02
C GLU A 165 1.06 -12.00 3.09
N VAL A 166 2.16 -12.01 3.83
CA VAL A 166 2.55 -10.95 4.76
C VAL A 166 3.88 -10.36 4.31
N ILE A 167 3.91 -9.05 4.04
CA ILE A 167 5.10 -8.33 3.63
C ILE A 167 5.65 -7.53 4.80
N ARG A 168 6.86 -7.87 5.22
CA ARG A 168 7.57 -7.19 6.31
C ARG A 168 8.47 -6.09 5.78
N VAL A 169 8.30 -4.90 6.33
CA VAL A 169 9.10 -3.71 6.00
C VAL A 169 10.08 -3.46 7.15
N ASP A 170 11.34 -3.83 6.94
CA ASP A 170 12.43 -3.54 7.88
C ASP A 170 12.84 -2.06 7.76
N ASP A 171 12.65 -1.29 8.84
CA ASP A 171 12.83 0.17 8.86
C ASP A 171 14.29 0.64 8.73
N LYS A 172 15.26 -0.28 8.83
CA LYS A 172 16.68 0.01 8.55
C LYS A 172 17.03 -0.10 7.08
N ILE A 173 16.30 -0.96 6.37
CA ILE A 173 16.59 -1.30 4.98
C ILE A 173 15.71 -0.46 4.06
N HIS A 174 14.44 -0.32 4.42
CA HIS A 174 13.44 0.34 3.62
C HIS A 174 13.10 1.68 4.25
N SER A 175 13.31 2.78 3.53
CA SER A 175 12.83 4.07 4.00
C SER A 175 11.30 4.14 3.87
N CYS A 176 10.69 4.98 4.70
CA CYS A 176 9.26 5.28 4.57
C CYS A 176 8.86 5.77 3.17
N THR A 177 9.77 6.37 2.41
CA THR A 177 9.51 6.91 1.07
C THR A 177 9.73 5.93 -0.07
N THR A 178 10.33 4.75 0.16
CA THR A 178 10.66 3.80 -0.92
C THR A 178 10.19 2.37 -0.67
N TRP A 179 9.73 2.03 0.54
CA TRP A 179 9.34 0.66 0.87
C TRP A 179 8.26 0.08 -0.05
N PHE A 180 7.37 0.92 -0.57
CA PHE A 180 6.27 0.49 -1.42
C PHE A 180 6.76 -0.03 -2.80
N GLY A 181 8.03 0.20 -3.13
CA GLY A 181 8.70 -0.48 -4.24
C GLY A 181 8.70 -2.00 -4.09
N LEU A 182 8.73 -2.55 -2.87
CA LEU A 182 8.63 -4.00 -2.64
C LEU A 182 7.32 -4.58 -3.20
N ILE A 183 6.22 -3.83 -3.04
CA ILE A 183 4.89 -4.21 -3.52
C ILE A 183 4.84 -4.08 -5.04
N MET A 184 5.22 -2.91 -5.56
CA MET A 184 5.13 -2.63 -6.99
C MET A 184 6.05 -3.52 -7.83
N ASP A 185 7.27 -3.80 -7.35
CA ASP A 185 8.20 -4.69 -8.06
C ASP A 185 7.69 -6.15 -8.07
N ARG A 186 7.06 -6.61 -6.98
CA ARG A 186 6.38 -7.92 -6.92
C ARG A 186 5.24 -7.98 -7.94
N ASP A 187 4.39 -6.96 -7.96
CA ASP A 187 3.24 -6.90 -8.87
C ASP A 187 3.69 -6.86 -10.34
N ASP A 188 4.68 -6.02 -10.66
CA ASP A 188 5.24 -5.90 -12.00
C ASP A 188 5.81 -7.24 -12.49
N ALA A 189 6.48 -8.01 -11.63
CA ALA A 189 6.98 -9.35 -11.97
C ALA A 189 5.84 -10.33 -12.28
N MET A 190 4.74 -10.30 -11.52
CA MET A 190 3.56 -11.13 -11.77
C MET A 190 2.88 -10.76 -13.09
N ILE A 191 2.81 -9.46 -13.41
CA ILE A 191 2.29 -8.97 -14.69
C ILE A 191 3.15 -9.48 -15.85
N GLU A 192 4.48 -9.38 -15.74
CA GLU A 192 5.41 -9.86 -16.76
C GLU A 192 5.28 -11.38 -16.98
N GLU A 193 5.17 -12.19 -15.91
CA GLU A 193 4.98 -13.63 -16.01
C GLU A 193 3.67 -13.99 -16.73
N HIS A 194 2.56 -13.31 -16.38
CA HIS A 194 1.27 -13.54 -17.02
C HIS A 194 1.31 -13.22 -18.52
N LEU A 195 1.92 -12.09 -18.90
CA LEU A 195 2.05 -11.69 -20.31
C LEU A 195 2.87 -12.70 -21.12
N ASN A 196 3.94 -13.25 -20.55
CA ASN A 196 4.77 -14.27 -21.21
C ASN A 196 3.98 -15.58 -21.39
N SER A 197 3.16 -15.99 -20.41
CA SER A 197 2.35 -17.21 -20.50
C SER A 197 1.31 -17.17 -21.63
N ILE A 198 0.76 -15.99 -21.94
CA ILE A 198 -0.21 -15.82 -23.03
C ILE A 198 0.48 -15.93 -24.39
N GLN A 199 1.70 -15.40 -24.52
CA GLN A 199 2.47 -15.48 -25.77
C GLN A 199 2.84 -16.91 -26.12
N ASP A 200 3.21 -17.72 -25.13
CA ASP A 200 3.53 -19.14 -25.33
C ASP A 200 2.30 -19.96 -25.77
N ASP A 201 1.09 -19.61 -25.30
CA ASP A 201 -0.16 -20.29 -25.69
C ASP A 201 -0.60 -19.94 -27.12
N ASP A 202 -0.38 -18.70 -27.58
CA ASP A 202 -0.68 -18.27 -28.96
C ASP A 202 0.28 -18.91 -29.99
N ASP A 203 1.51 -19.25 -29.59
CA ASP A 203 2.47 -19.99 -30.43
C ASP A 203 2.11 -21.48 -30.56
N ILE A 204 1.32 -22.05 -29.64
CA ILE A 204 0.84 -23.43 -29.69
C ILE A 204 -0.40 -23.59 -30.58
N GLN A 205 -1.21 -22.53 -30.75
CA GLN A 205 -2.41 -22.57 -31.59
C GLN A 205 -2.15 -22.39 -33.10
N ASN A 206 -0.90 -22.13 -33.50
CA ASN A 206 -0.51 -21.90 -34.90
C ASN A 206 0.18 -23.12 -35.59
N PHE A 207 -0.01 -24.34 -35.09
CA PHE A 207 0.49 -25.59 -35.69
C PHE A 207 -0.60 -26.61 -36.03
#